data_AF-A0A2E7HJD4-F1
#
_entry.id   AF-A0A2E7HJD4-F1
#
_cell.length_a   1.000
_cell.length_b   1.000
_cell.length_c   1.000
_cell.angle_alpha   90.00
_cell.angle_beta   90.00
_cell.angle_gamma   90.00
#
_symmetry.space_group_name_H-M   'P 1'
#
loop_
_entity.id
_entity.type
_entity.pdbx_description
1 polymer ?
#
loop_
_entity_poly.entity_id
_entity_poly.type
_entity_poly.pdbx_seq_one_letter_code
_entity_poly.pdbx_strand_id
1 'polypeptide(L)'
;MATADITLLDAWIAREDMFDAFLAYNHAFKEFNRVLRGEEIAATLTLGDVAVMVHSPVEDLVAIANGSDPEPAPTLRMQGDEERPAWMDGIDLTGAVTVATRPIFESGHEPLEVILAAVNGAGPDDLILVEAPFCPTPLRRLLATRGYESCAEELASSHWRCTFRPA
;
A
#
# COMPACT_ATOMS: atom_id res chain seq x y z
N MET A 1 24.48 14.09 3.84
CA MET A 1 23.16 13.99 3.20
C MET A 1 23.34 13.08 2.01
N ALA A 2 22.74 11.90 2.05
CA ALA A 2 22.75 10.92 0.96
C ALA A 2 21.97 11.48 -0.24
N THR A 3 22.40 11.13 -1.45
CA THR A 3 21.80 11.52 -2.73
C THR A 3 21.74 10.29 -3.65
N ALA A 4 21.01 10.34 -4.77
CA ALA A 4 20.89 9.19 -5.68
C ALA A 4 22.25 8.65 -6.17
N ASP A 5 23.24 9.53 -6.35
CA ASP A 5 24.58 9.21 -6.83
C ASP A 5 25.55 8.73 -5.74
N ILE A 6 25.15 8.76 -4.46
CA ILE A 6 26.02 8.25 -3.39
C ILE A 6 26.20 6.74 -3.57
N THR A 7 27.42 6.26 -3.36
CA THR A 7 27.66 4.81 -3.35
C THR A 7 26.96 4.19 -2.16
N LEU A 8 26.52 2.94 -2.31
CA LEU A 8 25.86 2.23 -1.23
C LEU A 8 26.79 2.06 -0.01
N LEU A 9 28.09 1.89 -0.25
CA LEU A 9 29.10 1.83 0.81
C LEU A 9 29.20 3.16 1.58
N ASP A 10 29.25 4.30 0.90
CA ASP A 10 29.31 5.61 1.54
C ASP A 10 28.02 5.92 2.33
N ALA A 11 26.85 5.50 1.81
CA ALA A 11 25.59 5.62 2.51
C ALA A 11 25.54 4.74 3.78
N TRP A 12 26.13 3.55 3.74
CA TRP A 12 26.24 2.66 4.90
C TRP A 12 27.17 3.26 5.97
N ILE A 13 28.33 3.77 5.59
CA ILE A 13 29.24 4.44 6.54
C ILE A 13 28.55 5.63 7.22
N ALA A 14 27.68 6.33 6.48
CA ALA A 14 26.90 7.44 7.03
C ALA A 14 25.76 6.99 7.96
N ARG A 15 25.22 5.77 7.77
CA ARG A 15 24.08 5.23 8.54
C ARG A 15 24.13 3.70 8.63
N GLU A 16 24.54 3.18 9.78
CA GLU A 16 24.70 1.73 10.01
C GLU A 16 23.36 0.95 9.99
N ASP A 17 22.25 1.57 10.38
CA ASP A 17 20.89 0.97 10.42
C ASP A 17 20.11 1.14 9.12
N MET A 18 20.73 1.71 8.08
CA MET A 18 20.09 1.95 6.77
C MET A 18 19.56 0.65 6.14
N PHE A 19 20.30 -0.46 6.30
CA PHE A 19 19.89 -1.75 5.75
C PHE A 19 18.64 -2.32 6.41
N ASP A 20 18.54 -2.21 7.73
CA ASP A 20 17.34 -2.66 8.46
C ASP A 20 16.13 -1.83 8.03
N ALA A 21 16.32 -0.53 7.81
CA ALA A 21 15.28 0.35 7.27
C ALA A 21 14.88 -0.03 5.82
N PHE A 22 15.83 -0.36 4.94
CA PHE A 22 15.51 -0.87 3.60
C PHE A 22 14.78 -2.21 3.64
N LEU A 23 15.21 -3.11 4.53
CA LEU A 23 14.60 -4.44 4.68
C LEU A 23 13.16 -4.37 5.20
N ALA A 24 12.90 -3.42 6.10
CA ALA A 24 11.57 -3.12 6.60
C ALA A 24 10.68 -2.49 5.51
N TYR A 25 11.26 -1.68 4.63
CA TYR A 25 10.56 -1.02 3.53
C TYR A 25 10.21 -1.97 2.38
N ASN A 26 11.14 -2.82 1.91
CA ASN A 26 10.88 -3.75 0.82
C ASN A 26 11.64 -5.09 0.99
N HIS A 27 10.92 -6.20 0.95
CA HIS A 27 11.49 -7.54 1.10
C HIS A 27 12.43 -7.93 -0.07
N ALA A 28 12.35 -7.26 -1.22
CA ALA A 28 13.30 -7.42 -2.32
C ALA A 28 14.76 -7.13 -1.91
N PHE A 29 14.96 -6.32 -0.86
CA PHE A 29 16.29 -6.08 -0.29
C PHE A 29 16.92 -7.33 0.36
N LYS A 30 16.13 -8.36 0.69
CA LYS A 30 16.66 -9.66 1.18
C LYS A 30 17.48 -10.38 0.12
N GLU A 31 17.02 -10.35 -1.14
CA GLU A 31 17.74 -10.97 -2.26
C GLU A 31 19.03 -10.21 -2.57
N PHE A 32 18.97 -8.88 -2.43
CA PHE A 32 20.12 -7.99 -2.60
C PHE A 32 21.22 -8.18 -1.56
N ASN A 33 20.87 -8.56 -0.33
CA ASN A 33 21.84 -8.84 0.73
C ASN A 33 22.92 -9.86 0.30
N ARG A 34 22.62 -10.76 -0.64
CA ARG A 34 23.62 -11.71 -1.17
C ARG A 34 24.63 -11.05 -2.12
N VAL A 35 24.19 -10.07 -2.91
CA VAL A 35 25.02 -9.33 -3.88
C VAL A 35 25.88 -8.27 -3.18
N LEU A 36 25.35 -7.69 -2.11
CA LEU A 36 25.95 -6.59 -1.35
C LEU A 36 27.02 -7.04 -0.35
N ARG A 37 27.20 -8.37 -0.16
CA ARG A 37 28.28 -8.95 0.66
C ARG A 37 29.67 -8.80 0.05
N GLY A 38 29.78 -8.40 -1.22
CA GLY A 38 31.06 -8.02 -1.82
C GLY A 38 31.31 -6.52 -1.64
N GLU A 39 32.31 -6.15 -0.83
CA GLU A 39 32.70 -4.73 -0.64
C GLU A 39 33.00 -4.02 -1.96
N GLU A 40 33.65 -4.69 -2.92
CA GLU A 40 33.89 -4.14 -4.27
C GLU A 40 32.60 -3.81 -5.03
N ILE A 41 31.55 -4.60 -4.83
CA ILE A 41 30.25 -4.40 -5.51
C ILE A 41 29.47 -3.27 -4.81
N ALA A 42 29.48 -3.23 -3.47
CA ALA A 42 28.83 -2.17 -2.71
C ALA A 42 29.49 -0.79 -2.93
N ALA A 43 30.80 -0.76 -3.19
CA ALA A 43 31.54 0.46 -3.51
C ALA A 43 31.26 1.00 -4.93
N THR A 44 30.68 0.19 -5.81
CA THR A 44 30.42 0.56 -7.22
C THR A 44 28.95 0.82 -7.51
N LEU A 45 28.03 0.26 -6.72
CA LEU A 45 26.60 0.48 -6.85
C LEU A 45 26.18 1.79 -6.17
N THR A 46 25.47 2.65 -6.91
CA THR A 46 24.83 3.85 -6.35
C THR A 46 23.44 3.52 -5.80
N LEU A 47 22.88 4.39 -4.94
CA LEU A 47 21.48 4.28 -4.52
C LEU A 47 20.52 4.28 -5.72
N GLY A 48 20.83 5.01 -6.79
CA GLY A 48 20.06 5.00 -8.04
C GLY A 48 20.08 3.66 -8.76
N ASP A 49 21.25 3.01 -8.85
CA ASP A 49 21.36 1.67 -9.45
C ASP A 49 20.54 0.65 -8.66
N VAL A 50 20.63 0.72 -7.33
CA VAL A 50 19.85 -0.14 -6.43
C VAL A 50 18.35 0.08 -6.62
N ALA A 51 17.89 1.33 -6.74
CA ALA A 51 16.49 1.69 -6.99
C ALA A 51 15.93 1.00 -8.24
N VAL A 52 16.69 1.04 -9.34
CA VAL A 52 16.32 0.39 -10.61
C VAL A 52 16.20 -1.12 -10.43
N MET A 53 17.15 -1.74 -9.74
CA MET A 53 17.15 -3.20 -9.59
C MET A 53 16.03 -3.72 -8.69
N VAL A 54 15.66 -2.98 -7.64
CA VAL A 54 14.53 -3.34 -6.75
C VAL A 54 13.19 -2.77 -7.20
N HIS A 55 13.14 -2.16 -8.40
CA HIS A 55 11.95 -1.49 -8.94
C HIS A 55 11.30 -0.52 -7.94
N SER A 56 12.13 0.18 -7.17
CA SER A 56 11.68 1.15 -6.17
C SER A 56 12.08 2.56 -6.58
N PRO A 57 11.33 3.59 -6.16
CA PRO A 57 11.70 4.98 -6.37
C PRO A 57 13.03 5.30 -5.68
N VAL A 58 13.93 5.99 -6.38
CA VAL A 58 15.24 6.39 -5.79
C VAL A 58 15.08 7.41 -4.67
N GLU A 59 14.04 8.24 -4.72
CA GLU A 59 13.71 9.25 -3.71
C GLU A 59 13.44 8.62 -2.34
N ASP A 60 12.68 7.53 -2.32
CA ASP A 60 12.41 6.74 -1.11
C ASP A 60 13.71 6.18 -0.54
N LEU A 61 14.61 5.68 -1.40
CA LEU A 61 15.88 5.15 -0.94
C LEU A 61 16.81 6.22 -0.39
N VAL A 62 16.81 7.40 -1.00
CA VAL A 62 17.56 8.57 -0.55
C VAL A 62 17.00 9.08 0.79
N ALA A 63 15.68 9.10 0.98
CA ALA A 63 15.06 9.51 2.23
C ALA A 63 15.41 8.54 3.38
N ILE A 64 15.28 7.22 3.13
CA ILE A 64 15.72 6.19 4.07
C ILE A 64 17.21 6.33 4.37
N ALA A 65 18.07 6.53 3.37
CA ALA A 65 19.51 6.72 3.60
C ALA A 65 19.82 7.97 4.44
N ASN A 66 18.95 8.99 4.42
CA ASN A 66 19.08 10.22 5.19
C ASN A 66 18.50 10.16 6.62
N GLY A 67 17.98 9.02 7.08
CA GLY A 67 17.34 8.98 8.40
C GLY A 67 15.89 9.47 8.41
N SER A 68 15.35 9.80 7.24
CA SER A 68 13.97 10.25 7.09
C SER A 68 13.08 9.08 6.72
N ASP A 69 11.83 9.11 7.14
CA ASP A 69 10.84 8.23 6.56
C ASP A 69 10.74 8.57 5.05
N PRO A 70 10.77 7.57 4.16
CA PRO A 70 10.58 7.81 2.74
C PRO A 70 9.25 8.51 2.55
N GLU A 71 9.31 9.76 2.06
CA GLU A 71 8.16 10.40 1.45
C GLU A 71 7.71 9.44 0.34
N PRO A 72 6.54 8.78 0.48
CA PRO A 72 6.15 7.73 -0.45
C PRO A 72 6.10 8.32 -1.84
N ALA A 73 6.85 7.75 -2.79
CA ALA A 73 6.89 8.25 -4.15
C ALA A 73 5.50 8.52 -4.72
N PRO A 74 5.38 9.47 -5.68
CA PRO A 74 4.10 9.84 -6.29
C PRO A 74 3.32 8.69 -6.95
N THR A 75 3.91 7.50 -7.08
CA THR A 75 3.27 6.32 -7.69
C THR A 75 2.73 5.27 -6.72
N LEU A 76 2.84 5.46 -5.40
CA LEU A 76 2.10 4.65 -4.42
C LEU A 76 1.76 5.45 -3.16
N ARG A 77 1.13 6.62 -3.35
CA ARG A 77 0.12 7.09 -2.39
C ARG A 77 -1.03 6.08 -2.40
N MET A 78 -0.85 4.94 -1.74
CA MET A 78 -1.98 4.13 -1.31
C MET A 78 -2.75 5.00 -0.34
N GLN A 79 -3.91 5.43 -0.83
CA GLN A 79 -4.92 6.26 -0.20
C GLN A 79 -5.22 5.81 1.23
N GLY A 80 -4.42 6.27 2.19
CA GLY A 80 -4.81 6.44 3.60
C GLY A 80 -5.29 7.87 3.88
N ASP A 81 -5.02 8.79 2.95
CA ASP A 81 -5.47 10.19 2.95
C ASP A 81 -6.50 10.42 1.83
N GLU A 82 -7.45 9.49 1.66
CA GLU A 82 -8.72 9.92 1.07
C GLU A 82 -9.44 10.69 2.17
N GLU A 83 -9.32 12.02 2.14
CA GLU A 83 -10.17 12.90 2.93
C GLU A 83 -11.57 12.31 2.91
N ARG A 84 -12.06 11.92 4.09
CA ARG A 84 -13.38 11.36 4.31
C ARG A 84 -14.36 12.16 3.45
N PRO A 85 -14.91 11.58 2.37
CA PRO A 85 -15.64 12.36 1.41
C PRO A 85 -16.92 12.85 2.08
N ALA A 86 -17.35 14.07 1.76
CA ALA A 86 -18.43 14.76 2.47
C ALA A 86 -19.75 13.96 2.52
N TRP A 87 -19.96 13.03 1.58
CA TRP A 87 -21.12 12.14 1.60
C TRP A 87 -21.13 11.11 2.72
N MET A 88 -19.98 10.81 3.33
CA MET A 88 -19.90 9.94 4.51
C MET A 88 -20.33 10.66 5.79
N ASP A 89 -20.48 11.99 5.77
CA ASP A 89 -20.91 12.73 6.95
C ASP A 89 -22.42 12.61 7.12
N GLY A 90 -22.84 11.98 8.22
CA GLY A 90 -24.26 11.77 8.52
C GLY A 90 -24.93 10.66 7.72
N ILE A 91 -24.17 9.79 7.05
CA ILE A 91 -24.72 8.64 6.34
C ILE A 91 -25.21 7.55 7.32
N ASP A 92 -26.39 6.99 7.08
CA ASP A 92 -26.91 5.86 7.86
C ASP A 92 -26.46 4.54 7.23
N LEU A 93 -25.62 3.80 7.95
CA LEU A 93 -25.09 2.50 7.52
C LEU A 93 -25.95 1.32 8.00
N THR A 94 -27.03 1.55 8.76
CA THR A 94 -27.81 0.48 9.41
C THR A 94 -28.48 -0.48 8.41
N GLY A 95 -28.77 0.00 7.19
CA GLY A 95 -29.33 -0.78 6.09
C GLY A 95 -28.31 -1.27 5.05
N ALA A 96 -27.02 -1.00 5.23
CA ALA A 96 -26.01 -1.29 4.21
C ALA A 96 -25.80 -2.80 4.01
N VAL A 97 -25.63 -3.19 2.74
CA VAL A 97 -25.27 -4.57 2.38
C VAL A 97 -23.82 -4.81 2.79
N THR A 98 -23.60 -5.61 3.83
CA THR A 98 -22.27 -5.83 4.40
C THR A 98 -21.67 -7.17 3.97
N VAL A 99 -20.41 -7.14 3.53
CA VAL A 99 -19.62 -8.32 3.14
C VAL A 99 -18.37 -8.40 3.99
N ALA A 100 -18.29 -9.42 4.85
CA ALA A 100 -17.10 -9.72 5.63
C ALA A 100 -16.19 -10.67 4.85
N THR A 101 -14.99 -10.21 4.49
CA THR A 101 -14.06 -10.98 3.65
C THR A 101 -13.11 -11.86 4.45
N ARG A 102 -12.86 -11.53 5.73
CA ARG A 102 -11.99 -12.31 6.62
C ARG A 102 -12.32 -13.82 6.65
N PRO A 103 -13.57 -14.27 6.88
CA PRO A 103 -13.88 -15.71 6.89
C PRO A 103 -13.69 -16.38 5.53
N ILE A 104 -13.81 -15.62 4.43
CA ILE A 104 -13.62 -16.13 3.06
C ILE A 104 -12.13 -16.39 2.82
N PHE A 105 -11.27 -15.44 3.20
CA PHE A 105 -9.82 -15.60 3.16
C PHE A 105 -9.34 -16.75 4.06
N GLU A 106 -9.87 -16.88 5.28
CA GLU A 106 -9.54 -17.97 6.20
C GLU A 106 -9.93 -19.35 5.65
N SER A 107 -10.95 -19.40 4.79
CA SER A 107 -11.37 -20.61 4.09
C SER A 107 -10.60 -20.87 2.79
N GLY A 108 -9.61 -20.04 2.45
CA GLY A 108 -8.79 -20.17 1.24
C GLY A 108 -9.50 -19.80 -0.07
N HIS A 109 -10.63 -19.09 0.00
CA HIS A 109 -11.41 -18.69 -1.17
C HIS A 109 -11.20 -17.21 -1.51
N GLU A 110 -11.47 -16.83 -2.76
CA GLU A 110 -11.39 -15.44 -3.21
C GLU A 110 -12.74 -14.70 -2.96
N PRO A 111 -12.74 -13.55 -2.26
CA PRO A 111 -13.98 -12.84 -1.92
C PRO A 111 -14.54 -11.99 -3.05
N LEU A 112 -13.79 -11.78 -4.15
CA LEU A 112 -14.17 -10.84 -5.20
C LEU A 112 -15.53 -11.18 -5.80
N GLU A 113 -15.79 -12.45 -6.12
CA GLU A 113 -17.08 -12.87 -6.69
C GLU A 113 -18.25 -12.62 -5.74
N VAL A 114 -18.04 -12.88 -4.44
CA VAL A 114 -19.05 -12.66 -3.39
C VAL A 114 -19.38 -11.17 -3.26
N ILE A 115 -18.34 -10.32 -3.28
CA ILE A 115 -18.51 -8.87 -3.24
C ILE A 115 -19.25 -8.38 -4.49
N LEU A 116 -18.87 -8.84 -5.68
CA LEU A 116 -19.54 -8.44 -6.92
C LEU A 116 -20.99 -8.91 -6.97
N ALA A 117 -21.30 -10.10 -6.43
CA ALA A 117 -22.67 -10.57 -6.29
C ALA A 117 -23.48 -9.66 -5.36
N ALA A 118 -22.91 -9.25 -4.23
CA ALA A 118 -23.55 -8.30 -3.31
C ALA A 118 -23.77 -6.92 -3.97
N VAL A 119 -22.78 -6.40 -4.69
CA VAL A 119 -22.88 -5.13 -5.42
C VAL A 119 -23.96 -5.19 -6.51
N ASN A 120 -24.02 -6.29 -7.27
CA ASN A 120 -25.03 -6.45 -8.33
C ASN A 120 -26.45 -6.69 -7.78
N GLY A 121 -26.56 -7.21 -6.55
CA GLY A 121 -27.85 -7.40 -5.86
C GLY A 121 -28.32 -6.17 -5.09
N ALA A 122 -27.45 -5.18 -4.87
CA ALA A 122 -27.76 -3.94 -4.19
C ALA A 122 -28.62 -3.03 -5.09
N GLY A 123 -29.59 -2.35 -4.48
CA GLY A 123 -30.40 -1.33 -5.14
C GLY A 123 -29.59 -0.08 -5.54
N PRO A 124 -30.19 0.82 -6.35
CA PRO A 124 -29.52 2.01 -6.86
C PRO A 124 -29.13 3.04 -5.78
N ASP A 125 -29.70 2.94 -4.58
CA ASP A 125 -29.39 3.80 -3.43
C ASP A 125 -28.76 3.02 -2.26
N ASP A 126 -28.53 1.72 -2.44
CA ASP A 126 -28.00 0.87 -1.38
C ASP A 126 -26.50 1.09 -1.21
N LEU A 127 -26.09 1.18 0.05
CA LEU A 127 -24.68 1.25 0.41
C LEU A 127 -24.13 -0.16 0.53
N ILE A 128 -22.94 -0.37 -0.02
CA ILE A 128 -22.20 -1.62 0.17
C ILE A 128 -21.06 -1.38 1.14
N LEU A 129 -20.96 -2.22 2.16
CA LEU A 129 -19.90 -2.19 3.15
C LEU A 129 -19.04 -3.44 3.01
N VAL A 130 -17.72 -3.28 2.86
CA VAL A 130 -16.78 -4.40 2.79
C VAL A 130 -15.84 -4.32 3.98
N GLU A 131 -15.88 -5.33 4.84
CA GLU A 131 -14.93 -5.47 5.94
C GLU A 131 -13.79 -6.41 5.51
N ALA A 132 -12.57 -5.88 5.51
CA ALA A 132 -11.39 -6.56 4.98
C ALA A 132 -10.20 -6.52 5.95
N PRO A 133 -9.32 -7.55 5.92
CA PRO A 133 -8.13 -7.56 6.76
C PRO A 133 -7.05 -6.57 6.31
N PHE A 134 -7.19 -5.97 5.13
CA PHE A 134 -6.28 -4.97 4.55
C PHE A 134 -7.07 -4.04 3.61
N CYS A 135 -6.51 -2.88 3.28
CA CYS A 135 -7.13 -1.93 2.36
C CYS A 135 -7.35 -2.56 0.96
N PRO A 136 -8.60 -2.67 0.47
CA PRO A 136 -8.93 -3.37 -0.76
C PRO A 136 -8.77 -2.46 -2.00
N THR A 137 -7.59 -1.88 -2.20
CA THR A 137 -7.32 -0.93 -3.29
C THR A 137 -7.68 -1.45 -4.70
N PRO A 138 -7.38 -2.71 -5.07
CA PRO A 138 -7.80 -3.24 -6.37
C PRO A 138 -9.31 -3.26 -6.56
N LEU A 139 -10.07 -3.61 -5.53
CA LEU A 139 -11.54 -3.60 -5.55
C LEU A 139 -12.09 -2.19 -5.72
N ARG A 140 -11.51 -1.21 -5.00
CA ARG A 140 -11.94 0.18 -5.06
C ARG A 140 -11.78 0.77 -6.46
N ARG A 141 -10.63 0.53 -7.09
CA ARG A 141 -10.38 0.92 -8.49
C ARG A 141 -11.37 0.25 -9.44
N LEU A 142 -11.61 -1.05 -9.24
CA LEU A 142 -12.56 -1.81 -10.05
C LEU A 142 -13.98 -1.23 -9.97
N LEU A 143 -14.48 -0.94 -8.76
CA LEU A 143 -15.82 -0.38 -8.58
C LEU A 143 -15.91 1.09 -9.04
N ALA A 144 -14.84 1.87 -8.93
CA ALA A 144 -14.77 3.21 -9.52
C ALA A 144 -14.99 3.19 -11.05
N THR A 145 -14.41 2.22 -11.77
CA THR A 145 -14.68 2.06 -13.21
C THR A 145 -16.12 1.69 -13.54
N ARG A 146 -16.90 1.26 -12.53
CA ARG A 146 -18.31 0.91 -12.65
C ARG A 146 -19.25 2.01 -12.14
N GLY A 147 -18.73 3.21 -11.87
CA GLY A 147 -19.54 4.35 -11.41
C GLY A 147 -19.87 4.30 -9.92
N TYR A 148 -18.98 3.74 -9.10
CA TYR A 148 -19.11 3.81 -7.64
C TYR A 148 -18.09 4.78 -7.05
N GLU A 149 -18.51 5.54 -6.06
CA GLU A 149 -17.62 6.20 -5.12
C GLU A 149 -17.30 5.27 -3.95
N SER A 150 -16.11 5.42 -3.36
CA SER A 150 -15.70 4.60 -2.21
C SER A 150 -14.95 5.40 -1.16
N CYS A 151 -15.12 5.02 0.10
CA CYS A 151 -14.30 5.49 1.20
C CYS A 151 -13.78 4.30 1.99
N ALA A 152 -12.48 4.33 2.33
CA ALA A 152 -11.82 3.31 3.11
C ALA A 152 -11.36 3.89 4.45
N GLU A 153 -11.74 3.25 5.56
CA GLU A 153 -11.36 3.63 6.91
C GLU A 153 -10.66 2.44 7.58
N GLU A 154 -9.47 2.65 8.13
CA GLU A 154 -8.82 1.67 9.01
C GLU A 154 -9.41 1.82 10.42
N LEU A 155 -10.15 0.80 10.87
CA LEU A 155 -10.80 0.81 12.18
C LEU A 155 -9.88 0.26 13.29
N ALA A 156 -8.97 -0.65 12.93
CA ALA A 156 -7.96 -1.22 13.80
C ALA A 156 -6.86 -1.88 12.96
N SER A 157 -5.75 -2.27 13.58
CA SER A 157 -4.69 -3.05 12.92
C SER A 157 -5.28 -4.30 12.27
N SER A 158 -5.15 -4.39 10.95
CA SER A 158 -5.73 -5.46 10.11
C SER A 158 -7.26 -5.49 10.06
N HIS A 159 -7.94 -4.36 10.29
CA HIS A 159 -9.38 -4.23 10.11
C HIS A 159 -9.71 -2.94 9.36
N TRP A 160 -10.07 -3.13 8.10
CA TRP A 160 -10.47 -2.07 7.18
C TRP A 160 -11.96 -2.18 6.91
N ARG A 161 -12.61 -1.02 6.85
CA ARG A 161 -13.99 -0.88 6.38
C ARG A 161 -13.97 -0.06 5.11
N CYS A 162 -14.59 -0.57 4.06
CA CYS A 162 -14.75 0.15 2.80
C CYS A 162 -16.23 0.32 2.50
N THR A 163 -16.68 1.57 2.44
CA THR A 163 -18.04 1.95 2.08
C THR A 163 -18.07 2.30 0.61
N PHE A 164 -19.03 1.77 -0.12
CA PHE A 164 -19.27 2.06 -1.53
C PHE A 164 -20.69 2.58 -1.71
N ARG A 165 -20.83 3.55 -2.61
CA ARG A 165 -22.12 4.05 -3.08
C ARG A 165 -22.07 4.27 -4.59
N PRO A 166 -23.20 4.14 -5.31
CA PRO A 166 -23.30 4.63 -6.67
C PRO A 166 -22.97 6.13 -6.75
N ALA A 167 -22.23 6.55 -7.78
CA ALA A 167 -21.84 7.93 -8.06
C ALA A 167 -22.95 8.71 -8.81
#